data_AF-A0A1X2H4D9-F1
#
_entry.id   AF-A0A1X2H4D9-F1
#
_cell.length_a   1.000
_cell.length_b   1.000
_cell.length_c   1.000
_cell.angle_alpha   90.00
_cell.angle_beta   90.00
_cell.angle_gamma   90.00
#
_symmetry.space_group_name_H-M   'P 1'
#
loop_
_entity.id
_entity.type
_entity.pdbx_description
1 polymer ?
#
loop_
_entity_poly.entity_id
_entity_poly.type
_entity_poly.pdbx_seq_one_letter_code
_entity_poly.pdbx_strand_id
1 'polypeptide(L)'
;MSIPPDVLDQFLVQMVEQGLRTGHLTNFIRQQKSTPSYMSQTALDRAIVSAMDKQGRLYASEFSGSLDIPLQTVIHAWSVLAPQYEWLVMDDVALTSDYVAKIVDRLQVQINDAGCLSMVTLAQQLGLPYALIQKILDPLAVANDEDDSKDLIIYPQLSNLILTRRYANDAKERLQGALDQATQPLSMFKLQRELLLEEESLFYVLLDAVIKRSSSAGVFRGRHDKAVYVPHVYRDAQMDLIKSLVAAGGYIEYETVERSYPYSNPKDLLARHFPDIIFLPTCAVTPACLDEQESIAENALKSKEAKRTIRFCCSRRDRRRRHGVFSPARKIQENSATTETPTKRKQTVLWRACPAGTSLTSVPNTKSGT
;
A
#
# COMPACT_ATOMS: atom_id res chain seq x y z
N MET A 1 -78.38 -40.33 10.29
CA MET A 1 -77.92 -38.94 10.12
C MET A 1 -76.43 -38.98 9.79
N SER A 2 -76.08 -38.71 8.54
CA SER A 2 -74.68 -38.56 8.12
C SER A 2 -74.27 -37.13 8.41
N ILE A 3 -73.25 -36.96 9.25
CA ILE A 3 -72.64 -35.64 9.51
C ILE A 3 -71.82 -35.32 8.26
N PRO A 4 -72.00 -34.13 7.65
CA PRO A 4 -71.20 -33.72 6.51
C PRO A 4 -69.71 -33.62 6.93
N PRO A 5 -68.78 -34.14 6.11
CA PRO A 5 -67.35 -34.24 6.47
C PRO A 5 -66.72 -32.89 6.85
N ASP A 6 -67.16 -31.80 6.22
CA ASP A 6 -66.66 -30.44 6.47
C ASP A 6 -66.87 -29.94 7.92
N VAL A 7 -67.92 -30.42 8.61
CA VAL A 7 -68.21 -30.01 10.00
C VAL A 7 -67.28 -30.72 10.98
N LEU A 8 -66.87 -31.96 10.67
CA LEU A 8 -65.93 -32.70 11.50
C LEU A 8 -64.54 -32.08 11.45
N ASP A 9 -64.11 -31.68 10.25
CA ASP A 9 -62.82 -31.04 10.02
C ASP A 9 -62.75 -29.66 10.70
N GLN A 10 -63.81 -28.85 10.61
CA GLN A 10 -63.89 -27.57 11.32
C GLN A 10 -63.87 -27.73 12.84
N PHE A 11 -64.57 -28.74 13.38
CA PHE A 11 -64.57 -29.01 14.82
C PHE A 11 -63.20 -29.48 15.32
N LEU A 12 -62.51 -30.34 14.57
CA LEU A 12 -61.16 -30.79 14.90
C LEU A 12 -60.15 -29.64 14.88
N VAL A 13 -60.23 -28.74 13.89
CA VAL A 13 -59.40 -27.54 13.84
C VAL A 13 -59.64 -26.66 15.08
N GLN A 14 -60.89 -26.42 15.48
CA GLN A 14 -61.23 -25.63 16.66
C GLN A 14 -60.76 -26.26 17.97
N MET A 15 -60.86 -27.59 18.10
CA MET A 15 -60.33 -28.35 19.24
C MET A 15 -58.81 -28.21 19.35
N VAL A 16 -58.08 -28.32 18.24
CA VAL A 16 -56.62 -28.15 18.21
C VAL A 16 -56.24 -26.70 18.54
N GLU A 17 -56.96 -25.70 18.01
CA GLU A 17 -56.72 -24.29 18.34
C GLU A 17 -56.99 -23.99 19.83
N GLN A 18 -58.06 -24.55 20.41
CA GLN A 18 -58.34 -24.41 21.84
C GLN A 18 -57.26 -25.09 22.68
N GLY A 19 -56.83 -26.30 22.32
CA GLY A 19 -55.77 -27.02 23.01
C GLY A 19 -54.40 -26.33 22.93
N LEU A 20 -54.12 -25.63 21.82
CA LEU A 20 -52.95 -24.76 21.66
C LEU A 20 -53.05 -23.52 22.58
N ARG A 21 -54.21 -22.86 22.62
CA ARG A 21 -54.45 -21.67 23.46
C ARG A 21 -54.39 -21.97 24.96
N THR A 22 -54.86 -23.14 25.37
CA THR A 22 -54.82 -23.58 26.77
C THR A 22 -53.47 -24.18 27.18
N GLY A 23 -52.50 -24.27 26.25
CA GLY A 23 -51.17 -24.83 26.51
C GLY A 23 -51.12 -26.35 26.69
N HIS A 24 -52.19 -27.07 26.34
CA HIS A 24 -52.24 -28.54 26.44
C HIS A 24 -51.62 -29.23 25.22
N LEU A 25 -51.52 -28.53 24.08
CA LEU A 25 -50.91 -29.00 22.84
C LEU A 25 -49.67 -28.19 22.49
N THR A 26 -48.57 -28.32 23.24
CA THR A 26 -47.32 -27.56 22.99
C THR A 26 -46.53 -28.04 21.77
N ASN A 27 -46.87 -29.23 21.23
CA ASN A 27 -46.04 -29.93 20.25
C ASN A 27 -46.52 -29.75 18.81
N PHE A 28 -47.52 -28.90 18.56
CA PHE A 28 -48.11 -28.70 17.23
C PHE A 28 -47.85 -27.29 16.72
N ILE A 29 -47.37 -27.22 15.48
CA ILE A 29 -47.04 -25.99 14.78
C ILE A 29 -48.09 -25.75 13.70
N ARG A 30 -48.65 -24.55 13.67
CA ARG A 30 -49.63 -24.14 12.66
C ARG A 30 -48.92 -23.76 11.36
N GLN A 31 -49.35 -24.33 10.23
CA GLN A 31 -48.94 -23.90 8.89
C GLN A 31 -49.72 -22.65 8.47
N GLN A 32 -49.10 -21.78 7.68
CA GLN A 32 -49.65 -20.47 7.29
C GLN A 32 -50.65 -20.51 6.11
N LYS A 33 -50.94 -21.69 5.53
CA LYS A 33 -51.80 -21.85 4.35
C LYS A 33 -53.24 -21.41 4.63
N SER A 34 -53.95 -21.14 3.53
CA SER A 34 -55.41 -20.92 3.51
C SER A 34 -56.22 -22.06 4.15
N THR A 35 -55.64 -23.25 4.26
CA THR A 35 -56.22 -24.40 4.97
C THR A 35 -55.40 -24.68 6.23
N PRO A 36 -56.01 -24.71 7.43
CA PRO A 36 -55.30 -24.91 8.68
C PRO A 36 -54.80 -26.35 8.80
N SER A 37 -53.53 -26.57 8.44
CA SER A 37 -52.81 -27.82 8.65
C SER A 37 -51.81 -27.67 9.80
N TYR A 38 -51.68 -28.73 10.60
CA TYR A 38 -50.83 -28.76 11.78
C TYR A 38 -49.72 -29.78 11.59
N MET A 39 -48.51 -29.42 12.01
CA MET A 39 -47.35 -30.29 11.97
C MET A 39 -46.82 -30.53 13.38
N SER A 40 -46.47 -31.76 13.72
CA SER A 40 -45.86 -32.04 15.01
C SER A 40 -44.39 -31.59 15.04
N GLN A 41 -43.90 -31.20 16.22
CA GLN A 41 -42.49 -30.85 16.44
C GLN A 41 -41.56 -32.00 16.00
N THR A 42 -41.90 -33.23 16.33
CA THR A 42 -41.11 -34.42 15.92
C THR A 42 -41.14 -34.70 14.43
N ALA A 43 -42.14 -34.21 13.70
CA ALA A 43 -42.18 -34.28 12.24
C ALA A 43 -41.32 -33.16 11.64
N LEU A 44 -41.29 -31.96 12.27
CA LEU A 44 -40.38 -30.88 11.90
C LEU A 44 -38.93 -31.32 12.04
N ASP A 45 -38.57 -31.86 13.20
CA ASP A 45 -37.19 -32.26 13.50
C ASP A 45 -36.71 -33.33 12.50
N ARG A 46 -37.54 -34.35 12.23
CA ARG A 46 -37.26 -35.37 11.21
C ARG A 46 -37.15 -34.78 9.81
N ALA A 47 -38.01 -33.83 9.46
CA ALA A 47 -37.94 -33.16 8.16
C ALA A 47 -36.63 -32.38 8.02
N ILE A 48 -36.23 -31.62 9.04
CA ILE A 48 -34.97 -30.86 9.06
C ILE A 48 -33.78 -31.79 8.90
N VAL A 49 -33.67 -32.84 9.72
CA VAL A 49 -32.57 -33.82 9.65
C VAL A 49 -32.53 -34.46 8.26
N SER A 50 -33.67 -34.92 7.75
CA SER A 50 -33.72 -35.56 6.42
C SER A 50 -33.36 -34.61 5.27
N ALA A 51 -33.59 -33.31 5.43
CA ALA A 51 -33.22 -32.31 4.44
C ALA A 51 -31.73 -31.96 4.53
N MET A 52 -31.18 -31.87 5.75
CA MET A 52 -29.75 -31.67 6.01
C MET A 52 -28.92 -32.84 5.49
N ASP A 53 -29.37 -34.08 5.66
CA ASP A 53 -28.65 -35.27 5.16
C ASP A 53 -28.56 -35.30 3.63
N LYS A 54 -29.56 -34.72 2.95
CA LYS A 54 -29.61 -34.69 1.48
C LYS A 54 -28.80 -33.55 0.87
N GLN A 55 -28.89 -32.36 1.45
CA GLN A 55 -28.33 -31.13 0.86
C GLN A 55 -27.06 -30.64 1.56
N GLY A 56 -26.82 -31.01 2.82
CA GLY A 56 -25.69 -30.57 3.63
C GLY A 56 -25.71 -29.09 4.04
N ARG A 57 -26.64 -28.31 3.48
CA ARG A 57 -26.84 -26.87 3.70
C ARG A 57 -28.33 -26.58 3.60
N LEU A 58 -28.84 -25.78 4.53
CA LEU A 58 -30.21 -25.27 4.49
C LEU A 58 -30.28 -23.80 4.89
N TYR A 59 -31.18 -23.08 4.21
CA TYR A 59 -31.63 -21.75 4.60
C TYR A 59 -32.95 -21.84 5.35
N ALA A 60 -33.08 -21.18 6.50
CA ALA A 60 -34.30 -21.25 7.30
C ALA A 60 -35.44 -20.54 6.59
N SER A 61 -35.17 -19.45 5.88
CA SER A 61 -36.10 -18.73 5.02
C SER A 61 -36.69 -19.61 3.91
N GLU A 62 -35.84 -20.33 3.16
CA GLU A 62 -36.28 -21.24 2.09
C GLU A 62 -37.04 -22.45 2.64
N PHE A 63 -36.56 -23.01 3.76
CA PHE A 63 -37.18 -24.16 4.40
C PHE A 63 -38.54 -23.80 5.04
N SER A 64 -38.62 -22.62 5.67
CA SER A 64 -39.84 -22.01 6.20
C SER A 64 -40.88 -21.83 5.09
N GLY A 65 -40.48 -21.33 3.92
CA GLY A 65 -41.39 -21.19 2.76
C GLY A 65 -41.85 -22.53 2.18
N SER A 66 -40.98 -23.53 2.13
CA SER A 66 -41.32 -24.87 1.60
C SER A 66 -42.33 -25.63 2.47
N LEU A 67 -42.16 -25.55 3.79
CA LEU A 67 -43.07 -26.17 4.76
C LEU A 67 -44.23 -25.26 5.20
N ASP A 68 -44.18 -23.99 4.80
CA ASP A 68 -45.13 -22.96 5.15
C ASP A 68 -45.31 -22.78 6.68
N ILE A 69 -44.18 -22.70 7.36
CA ILE A 69 -44.06 -22.61 8.83
C ILE A 69 -43.38 -21.30 9.19
N PRO A 70 -43.75 -20.62 10.29
CA PRO A 70 -43.06 -19.40 10.73
C PRO A 70 -41.55 -19.60 10.89
N LEU A 71 -40.76 -18.68 10.33
CA LEU A 71 -39.29 -18.70 10.37
C LEU A 71 -38.73 -18.90 11.79
N GLN A 72 -39.33 -18.22 12.78
CA GLN A 72 -38.88 -18.27 14.17
C GLN A 72 -38.98 -19.68 14.77
N THR A 73 -39.96 -20.47 14.34
CA THR A 73 -40.13 -21.86 14.80
C THR A 73 -39.02 -22.75 14.26
N VAL A 74 -38.59 -22.52 13.01
CA VAL A 74 -37.46 -23.23 12.40
C VAL A 74 -36.14 -22.87 13.07
N ILE A 75 -35.88 -21.58 13.31
CA ILE A 75 -34.68 -21.11 14.01
C ILE A 75 -34.62 -21.68 15.43
N HIS A 76 -35.75 -21.71 16.14
CA HIS A 76 -35.80 -22.33 17.47
C HIS A 76 -35.50 -23.82 17.42
N ALA A 77 -36.08 -24.56 16.47
CA ALA A 77 -35.77 -25.98 16.28
C ALA A 77 -34.27 -26.21 15.97
N TRP A 78 -33.67 -25.38 15.13
CA TRP A 78 -32.22 -25.42 14.86
C TRP A 78 -31.37 -25.23 16.11
N SER A 79 -31.75 -24.32 17.02
CA SER A 79 -30.99 -24.11 18.26
C SER A 79 -30.95 -25.35 19.15
N VAL A 80 -31.96 -26.22 19.07
CA VAL A 80 -32.06 -27.47 19.84
C VAL A 80 -31.33 -28.62 19.13
N LEU A 81 -31.40 -28.67 17.80
CA LEU A 81 -30.83 -29.76 17.00
C LEU A 81 -29.33 -29.54 16.71
N ALA A 82 -28.88 -28.31 16.52
CA ALA A 82 -27.51 -28.01 16.10
C ALA A 82 -26.43 -28.59 17.04
N PRO A 83 -26.57 -28.55 18.39
CA PRO A 83 -25.59 -29.16 19.28
C PRO A 83 -25.59 -30.69 19.21
N GLN A 84 -26.73 -31.32 18.88
CA GLN A 84 -26.86 -32.78 18.86
C GLN A 84 -26.19 -33.40 17.63
N TYR A 85 -26.17 -32.65 16.52
CA TYR A 85 -25.63 -33.10 15.23
C TYR A 85 -24.38 -32.32 14.80
N GLU A 86 -23.82 -31.51 15.69
CA GLU A 86 -22.64 -30.66 15.45
C GLU A 86 -22.77 -29.77 14.21
N TRP A 87 -23.96 -29.22 13.97
CA TRP A 87 -24.20 -28.34 12.85
C TRP A 87 -23.64 -26.95 13.10
N LEU A 88 -22.99 -26.38 12.09
CA LEU A 88 -22.57 -24.98 12.11
C LEU A 88 -23.76 -24.11 11.69
N VAL A 89 -24.37 -23.44 12.67
CA VAL A 89 -25.54 -22.56 12.45
C VAL A 89 -25.16 -21.10 12.65
N MET A 90 -25.61 -20.24 11.74
CA MET A 90 -25.50 -18.79 11.84
C MET A 90 -26.73 -18.15 11.22
N ASP A 91 -27.52 -17.48 12.05
CA ASP A 91 -28.76 -16.77 11.70
C ASP A 91 -29.69 -17.62 10.82
N ASP A 92 -29.68 -17.39 9.50
CA ASP A 92 -30.56 -18.03 8.52
C ASP A 92 -29.94 -19.26 7.84
N VAL A 93 -28.71 -19.67 8.19
CA VAL A 93 -28.00 -20.77 7.51
C VAL A 93 -27.54 -21.83 8.50
N ALA A 94 -27.80 -23.10 8.16
CA ALA A 94 -27.28 -24.28 8.85
C ALA A 94 -26.46 -25.15 7.89
N LEU A 95 -25.28 -25.60 8.34
CA LEU A 95 -24.37 -26.47 7.58
C LEU A 95 -24.01 -27.72 8.38
N THR A 96 -23.97 -28.86 7.69
CA THR A 96 -23.45 -30.13 8.24
C THR A 96 -21.92 -30.12 8.28
N SER A 97 -21.31 -30.78 9.27
CA SER A 97 -19.85 -30.93 9.39
C SER A 97 -19.22 -31.49 8.10
N ASP A 98 -19.81 -32.53 7.50
CA ASP A 98 -19.34 -33.10 6.22
C ASP A 98 -19.35 -32.09 5.06
N TYR A 99 -20.32 -31.17 5.04
CA TYR A 99 -20.40 -30.14 4.03
C TYR A 99 -19.34 -29.06 4.26
N VAL A 100 -19.10 -28.70 5.52
CA VAL A 100 -18.01 -27.79 5.91
C VAL A 100 -16.66 -28.39 5.51
N ALA A 101 -16.41 -29.67 5.79
CA ALA A 101 -15.17 -30.34 5.39
C ALA A 101 -14.95 -30.28 3.87
N LYS A 102 -15.98 -30.56 3.06
CA LYS A 102 -15.90 -30.43 1.60
C LYS A 102 -15.63 -28.99 1.13
N ILE A 103 -16.22 -28.00 1.79
CA ILE A 103 -15.93 -26.59 1.51
C ILE A 103 -14.48 -26.27 1.86
N VAL A 104 -14.00 -26.72 3.02
CA VAL A 104 -12.63 -26.52 3.47
C VAL A 104 -11.64 -27.09 2.46
N ASP A 105 -11.82 -28.36 2.05
CA ASP A 105 -10.94 -29.00 1.07
C ASP A 105 -10.91 -28.22 -0.25
N ARG A 106 -12.08 -27.81 -0.74
CA ARG A 106 -12.19 -26.99 -1.94
C ARG A 106 -11.52 -25.63 -1.79
N LEU A 107 -11.72 -24.95 -0.66
CA LEU A 107 -11.13 -23.65 -0.37
C LEU A 107 -9.61 -23.77 -0.27
N GLN A 108 -9.09 -24.82 0.36
CA GLN A 108 -7.65 -25.07 0.44
C GLN A 108 -7.03 -25.23 -0.95
N VAL A 109 -7.64 -26.03 -1.83
CA VAL A 109 -7.17 -26.17 -3.23
C VAL A 109 -7.19 -24.81 -3.93
N GLN A 110 -8.29 -24.06 -3.83
CA GLN A 110 -8.41 -22.75 -4.47
C GLN A 110 -7.40 -21.72 -3.93
N ILE A 111 -7.18 -21.68 -2.61
CA ILE A 111 -6.23 -20.77 -1.98
C ILE A 111 -4.80 -21.18 -2.36
N ASN A 112 -4.49 -22.47 -2.41
CA ASN A 112 -3.17 -22.95 -2.80
C ASN A 112 -2.85 -22.67 -4.27
N ASP A 113 -3.86 -22.75 -5.15
CA ASP A 113 -3.71 -22.44 -6.57
C ASP A 113 -3.56 -20.92 -6.81
N ALA A 114 -4.34 -20.09 -6.10
CA ALA A 114 -4.33 -18.64 -6.28
C ALA A 114 -3.24 -17.91 -5.47
N GLY A 115 -2.83 -18.46 -4.33
CA GLY A 115 -1.90 -17.86 -3.37
C GLY A 115 -2.50 -16.78 -2.46
N CYS A 116 -3.43 -15.97 -2.99
CA CYS A 116 -4.15 -14.92 -2.27
C CYS A 116 -5.61 -14.90 -2.72
N LEU A 117 -6.55 -14.87 -1.77
CA LEU A 117 -7.98 -14.74 -2.05
C LEU A 117 -8.67 -13.75 -1.11
N SER A 118 -9.65 -13.03 -1.67
CA SER A 118 -10.52 -12.15 -0.90
C SER A 118 -11.70 -12.93 -0.31
N MET A 119 -11.91 -12.76 0.99
CA MET A 119 -13.03 -13.30 1.75
C MET A 119 -14.39 -12.85 1.18
N VAL A 120 -14.46 -11.63 0.63
CA VAL A 120 -15.68 -11.10 -0.01
C VAL A 120 -15.99 -11.88 -1.29
N THR A 121 -14.98 -12.15 -2.11
CA THR A 121 -15.12 -12.95 -3.32
C THR A 121 -15.56 -14.38 -2.98
N LEU A 122 -14.99 -14.97 -1.92
CA LEU A 122 -15.40 -16.29 -1.42
C LEU A 122 -16.85 -16.30 -0.92
N ALA A 123 -17.27 -15.27 -0.19
CA ALA A 123 -18.66 -15.11 0.28
C ALA A 123 -19.65 -15.08 -0.88
N GLN A 124 -19.33 -14.33 -1.95
CA GLN A 124 -20.16 -14.26 -3.14
C GLN A 124 -20.19 -15.59 -3.92
N GLN A 125 -19.03 -16.26 -4.08
CA GLN A 125 -18.93 -17.52 -4.81
C GLN A 125 -19.65 -18.68 -4.11
N LEU A 126 -19.60 -18.73 -2.78
CA LEU A 126 -20.24 -19.76 -1.98
C LEU A 126 -21.70 -19.40 -1.62
N GLY A 127 -22.09 -18.13 -1.77
CA GLY A 127 -23.37 -17.60 -1.31
C GLY A 127 -23.53 -17.67 0.22
N LEU A 128 -22.41 -17.68 0.96
CA LEU A 128 -22.40 -17.83 2.42
C LEU A 128 -22.08 -16.48 3.09
N PRO A 129 -22.64 -16.21 4.28
CA PRO A 129 -22.29 -15.01 5.04
C PRO A 129 -20.79 -14.95 5.37
N TYR A 130 -20.21 -13.75 5.31
CA TYR A 130 -18.80 -13.49 5.61
C TYR A 130 -18.37 -14.10 6.96
N ALA A 131 -19.16 -13.86 8.01
CA ALA A 131 -18.85 -14.32 9.36
C ALA A 131 -18.82 -15.85 9.47
N LEU A 132 -19.59 -16.55 8.64
CA LEU A 132 -19.60 -18.01 8.61
C LEU A 132 -18.31 -18.54 7.97
N ILE A 133 -17.87 -17.93 6.87
CA ILE A 133 -16.61 -18.32 6.21
C ILE A 133 -15.42 -18.04 7.14
N GLN A 134 -15.45 -16.90 7.84
CA GLN A 134 -14.44 -16.59 8.85
C GLN A 134 -14.37 -17.71 9.91
N LYS A 135 -15.50 -18.14 10.49
CA LYS A 135 -15.53 -19.26 11.44
C LYS A 135 -15.01 -20.59 10.87
N ILE A 136 -15.25 -20.85 9.59
CA ILE A 136 -14.74 -22.06 8.90
C ILE A 136 -13.21 -21.99 8.76
N LEU A 137 -12.66 -20.80 8.51
CA LEU A 137 -11.23 -20.60 8.23
C LEU A 137 -10.39 -20.32 9.48
N ASP A 138 -10.96 -19.75 10.54
CA ASP A 138 -10.30 -19.50 11.82
C ASP A 138 -9.51 -20.72 12.37
N PRO A 139 -10.04 -21.97 12.36
CA PRO A 139 -9.26 -23.12 12.81
C PRO A 139 -8.07 -23.45 11.90
N LEU A 140 -8.12 -23.07 10.63
CA LEU A 140 -7.10 -23.38 9.62
C LEU A 140 -6.05 -22.28 9.46
N ALA A 141 -6.41 -21.04 9.80
CA ALA A 141 -5.54 -19.89 9.68
C ALA A 141 -4.78 -19.59 10.97
N VAL A 142 -3.64 -18.90 10.83
CA VAL A 142 -2.94 -18.23 11.92
C VAL A 142 -3.08 -16.72 11.72
N ALA A 143 -3.30 -16.00 12.83
CA ALA A 143 -3.34 -14.55 12.85
C ALA A 143 -1.97 -13.89 12.61
N ASN A 144 -0.85 -14.61 12.84
CA ASN A 144 0.50 -14.07 12.75
C ASN A 144 1.45 -15.04 12.06
N ASP A 145 2.50 -14.49 11.48
CA ASP A 145 3.54 -15.23 10.74
C ASP A 145 4.49 -16.06 11.63
N GLU A 146 4.28 -16.07 12.95
CA GLU A 146 5.20 -16.65 13.93
C GLU A 146 4.93 -18.13 14.27
N ASP A 147 3.75 -18.64 13.94
CA ASP A 147 3.37 -20.02 14.27
C ASP A 147 3.55 -20.93 13.05
N ASP A 148 4.66 -21.67 13.00
CA ASP A 148 5.00 -22.58 11.91
C ASP A 148 4.00 -23.73 11.69
N SER A 149 3.01 -23.92 12.56
CA SER A 149 2.12 -25.07 12.52
C SER A 149 1.07 -25.08 11.40
N LYS A 150 0.71 -23.93 10.78
CA LYS A 150 -0.33 -23.90 9.72
C LYS A 150 0.06 -23.15 8.46
N ASP A 151 -0.53 -23.55 7.34
CA ASP A 151 -0.18 -23.07 6.00
C ASP A 151 -0.92 -21.79 5.56
N LEU A 152 -1.99 -21.40 6.27
CA LEU A 152 -2.83 -20.25 5.94
C LEU A 152 -2.60 -19.09 6.91
N ILE A 153 -2.49 -17.88 6.36
CA ILE A 153 -2.22 -16.64 7.10
C ILE A 153 -3.35 -15.65 6.84
N ILE A 154 -3.91 -15.10 7.92
CA ILE A 154 -4.85 -13.97 7.87
C ILE A 154 -4.29 -12.88 8.77
N TYR A 155 -3.87 -11.77 8.17
CA TYR A 155 -3.36 -10.65 8.96
C TYR A 155 -4.52 -9.91 9.64
N PRO A 156 -4.40 -9.49 10.91
CA PRO A 156 -5.47 -8.77 11.61
C PRO A 156 -5.83 -7.45 10.93
N GLN A 157 -4.84 -6.80 10.30
CA GLN A 157 -5.02 -5.57 9.54
C GLN A 157 -5.75 -5.80 8.21
N LEU A 158 -5.77 -7.04 7.72
CA LEU A 158 -6.31 -7.47 6.42
C LEU A 158 -7.23 -8.68 6.60
N SER A 159 -8.23 -8.56 7.46
CA SER A 159 -9.18 -9.66 7.72
C SER A 159 -9.96 -10.11 6.49
N ASN A 160 -10.02 -9.27 5.45
CA ASN A 160 -10.64 -9.56 4.16
C ASN A 160 -9.77 -10.42 3.24
N LEU A 161 -8.49 -10.61 3.54
CA LEU A 161 -7.57 -11.37 2.70
C LEU A 161 -7.09 -12.64 3.39
N ILE A 162 -7.03 -13.71 2.61
CA ILE A 162 -6.47 -14.99 3.01
C ILE A 162 -5.28 -15.27 2.11
N LEU A 163 -4.13 -15.54 2.72
CA LEU A 163 -2.88 -15.76 2.03
C LEU A 163 -2.34 -17.13 2.38
N THR A 164 -1.77 -17.82 1.39
CA THR A 164 -0.93 -18.97 1.68
C THR A 164 0.40 -18.49 2.22
N ARG A 165 0.98 -19.22 3.18
CA ARG A 165 2.32 -18.94 3.71
C ARG A 165 3.36 -18.83 2.60
N ARG A 166 3.33 -19.74 1.63
CA ARG A 166 4.24 -19.73 0.50
C ARG A 166 4.17 -18.40 -0.26
N TYR A 167 2.97 -17.94 -0.59
CA TYR A 167 2.79 -16.67 -1.29
C TYR A 167 3.31 -15.48 -0.48
N ALA A 168 3.01 -15.44 0.82
CA ALA A 168 3.49 -14.38 1.71
C ALA A 168 5.03 -14.38 1.84
N ASN A 169 5.65 -15.55 1.96
CA ASN A 169 7.10 -15.69 2.06
C ASN A 169 7.79 -15.33 0.74
N ASP A 170 7.30 -15.83 -0.39
CA ASP A 170 7.81 -15.48 -1.72
C ASP A 170 7.73 -13.96 -1.93
N ALA A 171 6.64 -13.31 -1.52
CA ALA A 171 6.51 -11.86 -1.61
C ALA A 171 7.50 -11.11 -0.70
N LYS A 172 7.70 -11.58 0.55
CA LYS A 172 8.70 -11.02 1.49
C LYS A 172 10.12 -11.17 0.97
N GLU A 173 10.46 -12.32 0.41
CA GLU A 173 11.80 -12.58 -0.16
C GLU A 173 12.05 -11.69 -1.39
N ARG A 174 11.05 -11.50 -2.26
CA ARG A 174 11.16 -10.56 -3.38
C ARG A 174 11.32 -9.12 -2.91
N LEU A 175 10.55 -8.72 -1.89
CA LEU A 175 10.68 -7.39 -1.26
C LEU A 175 12.07 -7.18 -0.69
N GLN A 176 12.55 -8.15 0.09
CA GLN A 176 13.88 -8.10 0.69
C GLN A 176 14.97 -8.06 -0.38
N GLY A 177 14.90 -8.93 -1.39
CA GLY A 177 15.85 -8.95 -2.50
C GLY A 177 15.88 -7.63 -3.27
N ALA A 178 14.73 -6.99 -3.49
CA ALA A 178 14.66 -5.69 -4.14
C ALA A 178 15.29 -4.57 -3.30
N LEU A 179 15.10 -4.60 -1.97
CA LEU A 179 15.69 -3.64 -1.04
C LEU A 179 17.21 -3.83 -0.90
N ASP A 180 17.68 -5.07 -0.89
CA ASP A 180 19.10 -5.42 -0.77
C ASP A 180 19.88 -5.08 -2.05
N GLN A 181 19.25 -5.20 -3.22
CA GLN A 181 19.86 -4.84 -4.51
C GLN A 181 19.81 -3.34 -4.83
N ALA A 182 19.02 -2.56 -4.08
CA ALA A 182 18.87 -1.15 -4.35
C ALA A 182 20.18 -0.39 -4.07
N THR A 183 20.77 0.18 -5.10
CA THR A 183 21.96 1.06 -5.02
C THR A 183 21.60 2.54 -5.09
N GLN A 184 20.34 2.85 -5.40
CA GLN A 184 19.81 4.21 -5.53
C GLN A 184 18.52 4.35 -4.70
N PRO A 185 18.11 5.59 -4.35
CA PRO A 185 16.88 5.83 -3.63
C PRO A 185 15.67 5.27 -4.39
N LEU A 186 14.88 4.44 -3.72
CA LEU A 186 13.76 3.74 -4.33
C LEU A 186 12.43 4.24 -3.74
N SER A 187 11.49 4.60 -4.61
CA SER A 187 10.13 4.95 -4.19
C SER A 187 9.34 3.67 -3.90
N MET A 188 8.73 3.59 -2.71
CA MET A 188 7.93 2.42 -2.32
C MET A 188 6.72 2.22 -3.23
N PHE A 189 6.09 3.31 -3.68
CA PHE A 189 5.02 3.25 -4.68
C PHE A 189 5.46 2.61 -6.00
N LYS A 190 6.69 2.90 -6.47
CA LYS A 190 7.24 2.27 -7.68
C LYS A 190 7.52 0.78 -7.44
N LEU A 191 8.13 0.47 -6.30
CA LEU A 191 8.45 -0.91 -5.92
C LEU A 191 7.19 -1.78 -5.81
N GLN A 192 6.12 -1.27 -5.19
CA GLN A 192 4.84 -1.96 -5.10
C GLN A 192 4.32 -2.36 -6.49
N ARG A 193 4.37 -1.44 -7.46
CA ARG A 193 3.92 -1.69 -8.84
C ARG A 193 4.82 -2.68 -9.57
N GLU A 194 6.12 -2.65 -9.34
CA GLU A 194 7.09 -3.59 -9.92
C GLU A 194 6.88 -5.01 -9.40
N LEU A 195 6.48 -5.16 -8.13
CA LEU A 195 6.20 -6.45 -7.50
C LEU A 195 4.82 -7.02 -7.82
N LEU A 196 4.01 -6.31 -8.62
CA LEU A 196 2.65 -6.72 -9.02
C LEU A 196 1.73 -7.04 -7.84
N LEU A 197 1.91 -6.35 -6.71
CA LEU A 197 1.02 -6.47 -5.57
C LEU A 197 -0.17 -5.51 -5.76
N GLU A 198 -1.31 -6.08 -6.14
CA GLU A 198 -2.54 -5.33 -6.47
C GLU A 198 -3.08 -4.56 -5.25
N GLU A 199 -2.99 -5.14 -4.06
CA GLU A 199 -3.42 -4.49 -2.82
C GLU A 199 -2.28 -3.75 -2.13
N GLU A 200 -2.40 -2.43 -2.06
CA GLU A 200 -1.47 -1.53 -1.38
C GLU A 200 -1.33 -1.86 0.12
N SER A 201 -2.44 -2.20 0.76
CA SER A 201 -2.44 -2.53 2.20
C SER A 201 -1.66 -3.81 2.48
N LEU A 202 -1.71 -4.80 1.58
CA LEU A 202 -0.89 -6.01 1.67
C LEU A 202 0.60 -5.70 1.57
N PHE A 203 0.99 -4.84 0.62
CA PHE A 203 2.38 -4.43 0.45
C PHE A 203 2.97 -3.83 1.74
N TYR A 204 2.26 -2.90 2.40
CA TYR A 204 2.77 -2.28 3.63
C TYR A 204 2.83 -3.24 4.82
N VAL A 205 1.86 -4.16 4.96
CA VAL A 205 1.91 -5.18 6.02
C VAL A 205 3.12 -6.10 5.84
N LEU A 206 3.40 -6.53 4.61
CA LEU A 206 4.58 -7.34 4.31
C LEU A 206 5.88 -6.55 4.47
N LEU A 207 5.89 -5.27 4.06
CA LEU A 207 7.05 -4.39 4.22
C LEU A 207 7.39 -4.20 5.70
N ASP A 208 6.41 -3.95 6.56
CA ASP A 208 6.61 -3.82 8.01
C ASP A 208 7.17 -5.12 8.62
N ALA A 209 6.71 -6.29 8.14
CA ALA A 209 7.26 -7.58 8.57
C ALA A 209 8.73 -7.74 8.14
N VAL A 210 9.09 -7.34 6.92
CA VAL A 210 10.47 -7.38 6.42
C VAL A 210 11.35 -6.41 7.22
N ILE A 211 10.91 -5.18 7.47
CA ILE A 211 11.67 -4.17 8.24
C ILE A 211 11.92 -4.64 9.68
N LYS A 212 10.97 -5.33 10.30
CA LYS A 212 11.14 -5.87 11.65
C LYS A 212 12.15 -7.03 11.69
N ARG A 213 12.19 -7.84 10.63
CA ARG A 213 13.02 -9.06 10.56
C ARG A 213 14.44 -8.78 10.09
N SER A 214 14.62 -7.87 9.12
CA SER A 214 15.94 -7.54 8.59
C SER A 214 16.47 -6.27 9.25
N SER A 215 17.74 -6.30 9.66
CA SER A 215 18.48 -5.07 9.95
C SER A 215 18.66 -4.33 8.62
N SER A 216 17.69 -3.49 8.27
CA SER A 216 17.57 -2.88 6.95
C SER A 216 18.89 -2.26 6.47
N ALA A 217 19.35 -2.61 5.27
CA ALA A 217 20.56 -2.08 4.63
C ALA A 217 20.43 -0.58 4.20
N GLY A 218 19.47 0.13 4.77
CA GLY A 218 19.13 1.51 4.44
C GLY A 218 18.12 2.10 5.42
N VAL A 219 17.70 3.33 5.11
CA VAL A 219 16.76 4.11 5.94
C VAL A 219 15.52 4.43 5.14
N PHE A 220 14.35 4.17 5.72
CA PHE A 220 13.08 4.60 5.16
C PHE A 220 12.78 6.06 5.56
N ARG A 221 12.39 6.87 4.58
CA ARG A 221 12.01 8.28 4.75
C ARG A 221 10.61 8.50 4.20
N GLY A 222 9.79 9.29 4.90
CA GLY A 222 8.41 9.56 4.50
C GLY A 222 7.40 8.59 5.10
N ARG A 223 6.14 8.68 4.63
CA ARG A 223 5.04 7.78 5.02
C ARG A 223 4.34 7.28 3.77
N HIS A 224 3.98 5.99 3.78
CA HIS A 224 3.20 5.31 2.74
C HIS A 224 3.62 5.72 1.32
N ASP A 225 2.74 6.35 0.53
CA ASP A 225 2.96 6.65 -0.89
C ASP A 225 4.17 7.54 -1.18
N LYS A 226 4.54 8.36 -0.19
CA LYS A 226 5.71 9.24 -0.27
C LYS A 226 6.94 8.62 0.40
N ALA A 227 6.87 7.35 0.76
CA ALA A 227 7.99 6.64 1.33
C ALA A 227 9.07 6.39 0.27
N VAL A 228 10.29 6.75 0.63
CA VAL A 228 11.50 6.51 -0.15
C VAL A 228 12.47 5.72 0.73
N TYR A 229 12.92 4.58 0.22
CA TYR A 229 14.00 3.82 0.80
C TYR A 229 15.33 4.39 0.30
N VAL A 230 16.22 4.76 1.23
CA VAL A 230 17.55 5.26 0.92
C VAL A 230 18.59 4.23 1.38
N PRO A 231 19.24 3.50 0.45
CA PRO A 231 20.28 2.54 0.79
C PRO A 231 21.49 3.20 1.48
N HIS A 232 22.15 2.50 2.40
CA HIS A 232 23.36 3.00 3.06
C HIS A 232 24.49 3.22 2.07
N VAL A 233 24.68 2.32 1.11
CA VAL A 233 25.69 2.43 0.04
C VAL A 233 25.54 3.75 -0.73
N TYR A 234 24.30 4.12 -1.06
CA TYR A 234 24.03 5.40 -1.73
C TYR A 234 24.39 6.60 -0.85
N ARG A 235 23.96 6.58 0.42
CA ARG A 235 24.25 7.65 1.37
C ARG A 235 25.75 7.86 1.54
N ASP A 236 26.50 6.77 1.68
CA ASP A 236 27.94 6.82 1.94
C ASP A 236 28.69 7.31 0.69
N ALA A 237 28.28 6.86 -0.51
CA ALA A 237 28.83 7.37 -1.78
C ALA A 237 28.56 8.87 -2.01
N GLN A 238 27.35 9.36 -1.70
CA GLN A 238 27.06 10.80 -1.79
C GLN A 238 27.88 11.61 -0.78
N MET A 239 28.07 11.08 0.42
CA MET A 239 28.89 11.73 1.43
C MET A 239 30.35 11.82 1.01
N ASP A 240 30.91 10.75 0.46
CA ASP A 240 32.29 10.73 -0.01
C ASP A 240 32.49 11.63 -1.24
N LEU A 241 31.48 11.74 -2.11
CA LEU A 241 31.46 12.73 -3.18
C LEU A 241 31.56 14.15 -2.61
N ILE A 242 30.74 14.51 -1.61
CA ILE A 242 30.79 15.83 -0.96
C ILE A 242 32.18 16.08 -0.37
N LYS A 243 32.76 15.10 0.33
CA LYS A 243 34.12 15.23 0.89
C LYS A 243 35.17 15.45 -0.21
N SER A 244 35.07 14.72 -1.32
CA SER A 244 36.01 14.85 -2.43
C SER A 244 35.96 16.24 -3.09
N LEU A 245 34.76 16.82 -3.21
CA LEU A 245 34.57 18.16 -3.77
C LEU A 245 35.18 19.22 -2.86
N VAL A 246 34.94 19.13 -1.54
CA VAL A 246 35.54 20.03 -0.55
C VAL A 246 37.06 19.90 -0.53
N ALA A 247 37.60 18.68 -0.62
CA ALA A 247 39.04 18.43 -0.63
C ALA A 247 39.73 18.95 -1.91
N ALA A 248 39.07 18.85 -3.06
CA ALA A 248 39.64 19.28 -4.35
C ALA A 248 39.58 20.80 -4.57
N GLY A 249 38.47 21.44 -4.17
CA GLY A 249 38.26 22.86 -4.42
C GLY A 249 38.53 23.77 -3.23
N GLY A 250 38.53 23.23 -2.00
CA GLY A 250 38.58 24.04 -0.78
C GLY A 250 37.29 24.83 -0.49
N TYR A 251 36.25 24.69 -1.31
CA TYR A 251 34.93 25.27 -1.08
C TYR A 251 33.83 24.40 -1.69
N ILE A 252 32.59 24.59 -1.22
CA ILE A 252 31.40 23.96 -1.79
C ILE A 252 30.17 24.87 -1.67
N GLU A 253 29.39 24.96 -2.74
CA GLU A 253 28.13 25.71 -2.75
C GLU A 253 27.00 24.90 -2.10
N TYR A 254 26.10 25.58 -1.38
CA TYR A 254 24.98 24.89 -0.74
C TYR A 254 24.03 24.23 -1.74
N GLU A 255 23.82 24.83 -2.91
CA GLU A 255 23.00 24.24 -3.99
C GLU A 255 23.59 22.91 -4.48
N THR A 256 24.93 22.81 -4.55
CA THR A 256 25.61 21.57 -4.93
C THR A 256 25.43 20.47 -3.86
N VAL A 257 25.47 20.84 -2.58
CA VAL A 257 25.18 19.91 -1.47
C VAL A 257 23.72 19.47 -1.47
N GLU A 258 22.77 20.39 -1.66
CA GLU A 258 21.34 20.04 -1.72
C GLU A 258 21.02 19.14 -2.91
N ARG A 259 21.68 19.35 -4.05
CA ARG A 259 21.50 18.51 -5.25
C ARG A 259 22.08 17.11 -5.07
N SER A 260 23.22 16.98 -4.40
CA SER A 260 23.88 15.69 -4.16
C SER A 260 23.25 14.91 -3.01
N TYR A 261 22.86 15.61 -1.94
CA TYR A 261 22.25 15.02 -0.76
C TYR A 261 21.03 15.84 -0.27
N PRO A 262 19.84 15.61 -0.86
CA PRO A 262 18.63 16.40 -0.57
C PRO A 262 17.98 16.08 0.79
N TYR A 263 18.54 15.15 1.57
CA TYR A 263 17.89 14.57 2.75
C TYR A 263 18.28 15.23 4.08
N SER A 264 19.15 16.25 4.06
CA SER A 264 19.52 17.03 5.25
C SER A 264 19.80 18.48 4.89
N ASN A 265 19.71 19.35 5.89
CA ASN A 265 20.16 20.73 5.74
C ASN A 265 21.66 20.77 5.40
N PRO A 266 22.09 21.48 4.33
CA PRO A 266 23.47 21.48 3.89
C PRO A 266 24.43 22.04 4.94
N LYS A 267 24.02 23.05 5.72
CA LYS A 267 24.87 23.66 6.76
C LYS A 267 25.13 22.68 7.91
N ASP A 268 24.07 22.00 8.37
CA ASP A 268 24.17 21.04 9.47
C ASP A 268 25.01 19.82 9.07
N LEU A 269 24.89 19.37 7.81
CA LEU A 269 25.70 18.28 7.27
C LEU A 269 27.17 18.67 7.24
N LEU A 270 27.49 19.83 6.68
CA LEU A 270 28.86 20.31 6.58
C LEU A 270 29.49 20.56 7.95
N ALA A 271 28.75 21.14 8.90
CA ALA A 271 29.24 21.38 10.26
C ALA A 271 29.62 20.09 11.00
N ARG A 272 28.91 18.99 10.74
CA ARG A 272 29.20 17.69 11.36
C ARG A 272 30.45 17.03 10.79
N HIS A 273 30.73 17.23 9.50
CA HIS A 273 31.82 16.56 8.80
C HIS A 273 33.10 17.42 8.72
N PHE A 274 32.98 18.74 8.80
CA PHE A 274 34.07 19.71 8.72
C PHE A 274 33.92 20.75 9.85
N PRO A 275 34.56 20.54 11.01
CA PRO A 275 34.40 21.42 12.17
C PRO A 275 34.98 22.83 11.92
N ASP A 276 36.02 22.94 11.09
CA ASP A 276 36.74 24.19 10.84
C ASP A 276 36.22 24.94 9.59
N ILE A 277 35.08 24.54 9.03
CA ILE A 277 34.55 25.16 7.80
C ILE A 277 33.90 26.51 8.08
N ILE A 278 34.16 27.49 7.23
CA ILE A 278 33.60 28.84 7.34
C ILE A 278 32.37 28.94 6.46
N PHE A 279 31.23 29.22 7.08
CA PHE A 279 29.95 29.36 6.40
C PHE A 279 29.76 30.78 5.85
N LEU A 280 29.71 30.91 4.52
CA LEU A 280 29.30 32.12 3.83
C LEU A 280 27.81 32.06 3.46
N PRO A 281 27.21 33.13 2.91
CA PRO A 281 25.78 33.16 2.58
C PRO A 281 25.37 32.11 1.53
N THR A 282 26.23 31.83 0.55
CA THR A 282 25.94 30.96 -0.61
C THR A 282 26.77 29.68 -0.66
N CYS A 283 27.92 29.66 0.03
CA CYS A 283 28.85 28.55 0.03
C CYS A 283 29.51 28.37 1.40
N ALA A 284 30.22 27.26 1.57
CA ALA A 284 31.09 27.01 2.70
C ALA A 284 32.53 26.85 2.19
N VAL A 285 33.49 27.43 2.89
CA VAL A 285 34.89 27.51 2.46
C VAL A 285 35.80 27.00 3.58
N THR A 286 36.86 26.27 3.22
CA THR A 286 37.90 25.86 4.15
C THR A 286 38.86 27.02 4.43
N PRO A 287 39.44 27.13 5.64
CA PRO A 287 40.34 28.22 5.98
C PRO A 287 41.56 28.26 5.05
N ALA A 288 42.09 27.11 4.65
CA ALA A 288 43.20 27.01 3.71
C ALA A 288 42.90 27.66 2.35
N CYS A 289 41.66 27.56 1.86
CA CYS A 289 41.26 28.20 0.61
C CYS A 289 41.17 29.72 0.77
N LEU A 290 40.69 30.22 1.92
CA LEU A 290 40.68 31.66 2.20
C LEU A 290 42.10 32.23 2.27
N ASP A 291 43.02 31.56 2.97
CA ASP A 291 44.42 31.99 3.09
C ASP A 291 45.10 32.08 1.71
N GLU A 292 44.81 31.12 0.82
CA GLU A 292 45.32 31.12 -0.55
C GLU A 292 44.76 32.32 -1.35
N GLN A 293 43.46 32.58 -1.25
CA GLN A 293 42.84 33.72 -1.93
C GLN A 293 43.33 35.07 -1.38
N GLU A 294 43.55 35.18 -0.07
CA GLU A 294 44.13 36.37 0.56
C GLU A 294 45.57 36.61 0.06
N SER A 295 46.39 35.56 0.01
CA SER A 295 47.75 35.63 -0.54
C SER A 295 47.77 36.06 -2.01
N ILE A 296 46.86 35.52 -2.84
CA ILE A 296 46.70 35.92 -4.25
C ILE A 296 46.29 37.40 -4.35
N ALA A 297 45.34 37.84 -3.52
CA ALA A 297 44.87 39.22 -3.49
C ALA A 297 46.00 40.19 -3.07
N GLU A 298 46.77 39.86 -2.04
CA GLU A 298 47.92 40.66 -1.61
C GLU A 298 48.99 40.76 -2.71
N ASN A 299 49.31 39.67 -3.38
CA ASN A 299 50.29 39.66 -4.47
C ASN A 299 49.79 40.47 -5.68
N ALA A 300 48.49 40.43 -5.97
CA ALA A 300 47.87 41.26 -7.00
C ALA A 300 47.94 42.76 -6.65
N LEU A 301 47.79 43.12 -5.37
CA LEU A 301 47.95 44.50 -4.90
C LEU A 301 49.41 44.96 -5.04
N LYS A 302 50.37 44.16 -4.55
CA LYS A 302 51.82 44.44 -4.65
C LYS A 302 52.28 44.58 -6.12
N SER A 303 51.79 43.75 -7.04
CA SER A 303 52.13 43.84 -8.47
C SER A 303 51.48 45.02 -9.21
N LYS A 304 50.30 45.48 -8.78
CA LYS A 304 49.67 46.70 -9.31
C LYS A 304 50.37 47.96 -8.81
N GLU A 305 50.91 47.95 -7.60
CA GLU A 305 51.79 49.02 -7.12
C GLU A 305 53.12 49.06 -7.89
N ALA A 306 53.69 47.90 -8.24
CA ALA A 306 54.86 47.84 -9.13
C ALA A 306 54.57 48.42 -10.54
N LYS A 307 53.32 48.29 -11.05
CA LYS A 307 52.89 48.95 -12.30
C LYS A 307 52.70 50.47 -12.18
N ARG A 308 52.56 51.04 -10.96
CA ARG A 308 52.61 52.49 -10.75
C ARG A 308 54.04 53.03 -10.66
N THR A 309 55.00 52.22 -10.24
CA THR A 309 56.42 52.63 -10.15
C THR A 309 57.15 52.60 -11.50
N ILE A 310 56.69 51.80 -12.48
CA ILE A 310 57.29 51.77 -13.83
C ILE A 310 56.84 52.97 -14.71
N ARG A 311 55.84 53.77 -14.30
CA ARG A 311 55.51 55.03 -14.99
C ARG A 311 56.45 56.19 -14.67
N PHE A 312 57.37 56.04 -13.72
CA PHE A 312 58.31 57.12 -13.35
C PHE A 312 59.69 57.02 -14.02
N CYS A 313 60.01 55.92 -14.73
CA CYS A 313 61.31 55.74 -15.40
C CYS A 313 61.34 55.99 -16.92
N CYS A 314 60.22 56.34 -17.56
CA CYS A 314 60.22 56.69 -19.00
C CYS A 314 60.12 58.19 -19.31
N SER A 315 60.20 59.10 -18.32
CA SER A 315 59.97 60.55 -18.52
C SER A 315 61.23 61.43 -18.65
N ARG A 316 62.41 60.90 -19.01
CA ARG A 316 63.58 61.76 -19.28
C ARG A 316 64.31 61.51 -20.59
N ARG A 317 63.67 60.81 -21.54
CA ARG A 317 64.17 60.68 -22.91
C ARG A 317 63.09 60.97 -23.94
N ASP A 318 62.44 62.12 -23.85
CA ASP A 318 61.94 62.76 -25.07
C ASP A 318 61.75 64.26 -24.91
N ARG A 319 62.88 64.94 -25.06
CA ARG A 319 62.99 66.38 -25.25
C ARG A 319 62.94 66.64 -26.76
N ARG A 320 61.77 66.49 -27.39
CA ARG A 320 61.50 67.05 -28.73
C ARG A 320 60.01 66.95 -29.09
N ARG A 321 59.46 68.08 -29.59
CA ARG A 321 58.11 68.32 -30.14
C ARG A 321 57.05 68.64 -29.06
N ARG A 322 56.97 69.85 -28.51
CA ARG A 322 56.49 71.14 -29.08
C ARG A 322 55.07 71.09 -29.68
N HIS A 323 54.20 71.89 -29.02
CA HIS A 323 52.91 72.49 -29.42
C HIS A 323 51.73 71.51 -29.59
N GLY A 324 50.70 71.50 -28.72
CA GLY A 324 49.77 72.58 -28.35
C GLY A 324 48.47 72.33 -29.13
N VAL A 325 47.25 72.21 -28.58
CA VAL A 325 46.49 73.15 -27.74
C VAL A 325 45.13 72.50 -27.38
N PHE A 326 44.72 72.63 -26.10
CA PHE A 326 43.36 72.75 -25.50
C PHE A 326 42.26 71.65 -25.55
N SER A 327 42.07 70.96 -24.39
CA SER A 327 40.93 70.94 -23.42
C SER A 327 39.54 71.58 -23.74
N PRO A 328 38.43 71.31 -22.97
CA PRO A 328 38.31 70.53 -21.71
C PRO A 328 37.03 69.65 -21.47
N ALA A 329 37.07 68.91 -20.32
CA ALA A 329 36.03 68.68 -19.28
C ALA A 329 34.76 67.84 -19.58
N ARG A 330 34.54 66.71 -18.87
CA ARG A 330 33.94 66.53 -17.51
C ARG A 330 32.45 66.94 -17.49
N LYS A 331 31.48 66.12 -17.04
CA LYS A 331 31.32 65.64 -15.66
C LYS A 331 30.17 64.62 -15.57
N ILE A 332 30.32 63.72 -14.61
CA ILE A 332 29.29 62.86 -14.01
C ILE A 332 28.50 63.69 -12.99
N GLN A 333 27.19 63.46 -12.87
CA GLN A 333 26.41 63.48 -11.62
C GLN A 333 25.22 62.53 -11.85
N GLU A 334 25.17 61.39 -11.18
CA GLU A 334 24.66 61.17 -9.80
C GLU A 334 23.14 60.92 -9.75
N ASN A 335 22.85 59.76 -9.18
CA ASN A 335 21.79 59.48 -8.22
C ASN A 335 20.39 59.06 -8.69
N SER A 336 20.07 57.88 -8.17
CA SER A 336 18.92 57.57 -7.31
C SER A 336 17.95 56.54 -7.87
N ALA A 337 17.78 55.52 -7.04
CA ALA A 337 16.93 54.37 -7.17
C ALA A 337 15.48 54.68 -6.80
N THR A 338 14.58 53.84 -7.32
CA THR A 338 13.24 53.41 -6.83
C THR A 338 12.46 52.99 -8.08
N THR A 339 11.61 51.97 -8.17
CA THR A 339 11.06 50.90 -7.34
C THR A 339 10.20 50.07 -8.35
N GLU A 340 9.74 48.90 -7.91
CA GLU A 340 8.53 48.21 -8.39
C GLU A 340 8.56 47.32 -9.67
N THR A 341 8.24 46.05 -9.43
CA THR A 341 7.84 44.97 -10.33
C THR A 341 6.31 45.04 -10.62
N PRO A 342 5.64 44.03 -11.22
CA PRO A 342 5.89 43.27 -12.45
C PRO A 342 4.63 43.20 -13.37
N THR A 343 4.77 42.90 -14.67
CA THR A 343 3.64 42.35 -15.44
C THR A 343 4.04 41.35 -16.53
N LYS A 344 3.64 40.11 -16.26
CA LYS A 344 3.16 39.02 -17.13
C LYS A 344 3.27 39.23 -18.65
N ARG A 345 3.99 38.33 -19.33
CA ARG A 345 3.61 37.86 -20.67
C ARG A 345 3.61 36.34 -20.75
N LYS A 346 2.45 35.85 -21.18
CA LYS A 346 2.11 34.46 -21.49
C LYS A 346 2.97 33.97 -22.65
N GLN A 347 3.52 32.77 -22.55
CA GLN A 347 3.88 31.97 -23.71
C GLN A 347 3.17 30.62 -23.65
N THR A 348 2.28 30.48 -24.62
CA THR A 348 1.55 29.30 -25.06
C THR A 348 2.54 28.29 -25.60
N VAL A 349 2.52 27.04 -25.10
CA VAL A 349 3.21 25.91 -25.75
C VAL A 349 2.17 24.87 -26.12
N LEU A 350 2.14 24.58 -27.42
CA LEU A 350 1.34 23.57 -28.09
C LEU A 350 1.62 22.18 -27.50
N TRP A 351 0.54 21.47 -27.15
CA TRP A 351 0.55 20.02 -27.02
C TRP A 351 0.36 19.40 -28.40
N ARG A 352 1.33 18.61 -28.88
CA ARG A 352 1.12 17.65 -29.97
C ARG A 352 1.08 16.25 -29.38
N ALA A 353 -0.07 15.61 -29.58
CA ALA A 353 -0.32 14.20 -29.35
C ALA A 353 0.42 13.34 -30.39
N CYS A 354 0.99 12.22 -29.94
CA CYS A 354 1.36 11.09 -30.81
C CYS A 354 0.30 9.99 -30.64
N PRO A 355 -0.24 9.43 -31.75
CA PRO A 355 -1.19 8.33 -31.69
C PRO A 355 -0.48 6.96 -31.66
N ALA A 356 -1.22 6.00 -31.13
CA ALA A 356 -0.92 4.58 -31.03
C ALA A 356 -1.23 3.80 -32.32
N GLY A 357 -0.65 2.59 -32.41
CA GLY A 357 -1.08 1.46 -33.27
C GLY A 357 -0.22 1.26 -34.52
N THR A 358 0.10 0.05 -35.00
CA THR A 358 -0.23 -1.33 -34.60
C THR A 358 0.69 -2.30 -35.37
N SER A 359 1.21 -3.32 -34.69
CA SER A 359 1.42 -4.75 -35.07
C SER A 359 1.80 -5.20 -36.51
N LEU A 360 2.78 -6.12 -36.63
CA LEU A 360 2.57 -7.58 -36.88
C LEU A 360 3.85 -8.29 -37.42
N THR A 361 4.02 -9.52 -36.90
CA THR A 361 4.62 -10.74 -37.50
C THR A 361 6.10 -10.78 -37.89
N SER A 362 6.85 -11.64 -37.19
CA SER A 362 7.86 -12.50 -37.83
C SER A 362 7.92 -13.88 -37.15
N VAL A 363 7.57 -14.89 -37.94
CA VAL A 363 7.66 -16.33 -37.70
C VAL A 363 9.13 -16.77 -37.70
N PRO A 364 9.59 -17.69 -36.82
CA PRO A 364 10.85 -18.38 -37.05
C PRO A 364 10.63 -19.68 -37.83
N ASN A 365 11.40 -19.78 -38.92
CA ASN A 365 11.41 -20.84 -39.91
C ASN A 365 12.25 -22.03 -39.40
N THR A 366 11.67 -23.22 -39.42
CA THR A 366 12.33 -24.52 -39.20
C THR A 366 12.82 -25.11 -40.53
N LYS A 367 14.11 -25.49 -40.59
CA LYS A 367 14.82 -26.50 -41.46
C LYS A 367 16.30 -26.08 -41.45
N SER A 368 17.34 -26.89 -41.34
CA SER A 368 17.66 -28.31 -41.57
C SER A 368 19.04 -28.54 -40.90
N GLY A 369 19.37 -29.65 -40.25
CA GLY A 369 19.72 -30.93 -40.88
C GLY A 369 21.23 -31.13 -40.95
N THR A 370 21.78 -31.95 -40.05
CA THR A 370 22.81 -32.99 -40.24
C THR A 370 22.87 -33.83 -38.97
#